data_AF-A0A4P7WVA1-F1
#
_entry.id   AF-A0A4P7WVA1-F1
#
_cell.length_a   1.000
_cell.length_b   1.000
_cell.length_c   1.000
_cell.angle_alpha   90.00
_cell.angle_beta   90.00
_cell.angle_gamma   90.00
#
_symmetry.space_group_name_H-M   'P 1'
#
loop_
_entity.id
_entity.type
_entity.pdbx_description
1 polymer ?
#
loop_
_entity_poly.entity_id
_entity_poly.type
_entity_poly.pdbx_seq_one_letter_code
_entity_poly.pdbx_strand_id
1 'polypeptide(L)'
;MAGLKWIGATLGWTLGGPIGAIIGLALGSLGDSMSSKGQLLGNGRADSQQRNESKYKKQSKRKSQKQRRAETTSGDFEVSLLVLASVVIKADGKQEQSELDFVRNKFVELYGKDRANKAFKLFKKISNQNVSTRDVCNQIHDMMDHASRLQLVHFLFGIGKADGMVTDDEEDEIHRIANYLGISSRDYSSIKAMFYNSSDNAYKILEIDKTATVDQIKKAYRTMAKKYHPDRVEHLGEEHRKGAEEKFKQVQKAYEFLQDERRF
;
A
#
# COMPACT_ATOMS: atom_id res chain seq x y z
N MET A 1 -6.73 28.11 -18.20
CA MET A 1 -7.57 27.19 -17.40
C MET A 1 -6.80 26.70 -16.16
N ALA A 2 -6.68 27.52 -15.10
CA ALA A 2 -5.88 27.18 -13.90
C ALA A 2 -6.69 26.53 -12.75
N GLY A 3 -8.03 26.46 -12.88
CA GLY A 3 -8.93 26.03 -11.81
C GLY A 3 -9.00 24.52 -11.56
N LEU A 4 -8.68 23.67 -12.55
CA LEU A 4 -8.82 22.22 -12.43
C LEU A 4 -7.73 21.57 -11.54
N LYS A 5 -6.53 22.16 -11.49
CA LYS A 5 -5.34 21.62 -10.80
C LYS A 5 -5.54 21.54 -9.29
N TRP A 6 -6.16 22.56 -8.71
CA TRP A 6 -6.45 22.65 -7.27
C TRP A 6 -7.62 21.77 -6.86
N ILE A 7 -8.57 21.48 -7.77
CA ILE A 7 -9.74 20.65 -7.48
C ILE A 7 -9.33 19.19 -7.28
N GLY A 8 -8.38 18.66 -8.08
CA GLY A 8 -7.83 17.32 -7.88
C GLY A 8 -7.09 17.19 -6.55
N ALA A 9 -6.21 18.15 -6.24
CA ALA A 9 -5.46 18.22 -4.99
C ALA A 9 -6.36 18.27 -3.75
N THR A 10 -7.37 19.15 -3.78
CA THR A 10 -8.28 19.38 -2.66
C THR A 10 -9.24 18.20 -2.48
N LEU A 11 -9.83 17.67 -3.56
CA LEU A 11 -10.64 16.44 -3.48
C LEU A 11 -9.82 15.27 -2.97
N GLY A 12 -8.59 15.14 -3.46
CA GLY A 12 -7.62 14.17 -3.00
C GLY A 12 -7.34 14.30 -1.51
N TRP A 13 -7.07 15.50 -1.00
CA TRP A 13 -6.84 15.76 0.41
C TRP A 13 -8.04 15.43 1.28
N THR A 14 -9.24 15.79 0.84
CA THR A 14 -10.47 15.55 1.62
C THR A 14 -10.84 14.08 1.76
N LEU A 15 -10.40 13.24 0.80
CA LEU A 15 -10.73 11.82 0.78
C LEU A 15 -9.60 10.95 1.30
N GLY A 16 -8.36 11.28 0.91
CA GLY A 16 -7.22 10.43 1.16
C GLY A 16 -6.05 11.14 1.79
N GLY A 17 -6.25 12.28 2.45
CA GLY A 17 -5.18 12.98 3.14
C GLY A 17 -4.03 13.40 2.23
N PRO A 18 -2.79 13.48 2.75
CA PRO A 18 -1.62 13.86 1.97
C PRO A 18 -1.37 12.99 0.74
N ILE A 19 -1.57 11.67 0.81
CA ILE A 19 -1.40 10.76 -0.35
C ILE A 19 -2.48 11.07 -1.38
N GLY A 20 -3.73 11.15 -0.94
CA GLY A 20 -4.86 11.46 -1.80
C GLY A 20 -4.66 12.78 -2.52
N ALA A 21 -4.09 13.80 -1.86
CA ALA A 21 -3.83 15.10 -2.48
C ALA A 21 -2.76 15.06 -3.57
N ILE A 22 -1.69 14.29 -3.38
CA ILE A 22 -0.64 14.15 -4.39
C ILE A 22 -1.12 13.26 -5.53
N ILE A 23 -1.86 12.17 -5.24
CA ILE A 23 -2.57 11.40 -6.27
C ILE A 23 -3.48 12.37 -7.03
N GLY A 24 -4.32 13.13 -6.35
CA GLY A 24 -5.18 14.15 -6.93
C GLY A 24 -4.45 15.24 -7.74
N LEU A 25 -3.21 15.59 -7.37
CA LEU A 25 -2.36 16.52 -8.11
C LEU A 25 -1.72 15.87 -9.33
N ALA A 26 -1.12 14.69 -9.20
CA ALA A 26 -0.54 13.93 -10.30
C ALA A 26 -1.60 13.77 -11.41
N LEU A 27 -2.83 13.51 -10.99
CA LEU A 27 -4.01 13.32 -11.85
C LEU A 27 -4.71 14.63 -12.24
N GLY A 28 -4.43 15.73 -11.54
CA GLY A 28 -4.84 17.07 -11.99
C GLY A 28 -3.84 17.68 -12.98
N SER A 29 -2.60 17.20 -12.97
CA SER A 29 -1.47 17.79 -13.68
C SER A 29 -1.22 17.22 -15.07
N LEU A 30 -1.80 16.07 -15.43
CA LEU A 30 -1.67 15.47 -16.77
C LEU A 30 -2.42 16.24 -17.88
N GLY A 31 -3.22 17.26 -17.54
CA GLY A 31 -3.82 18.17 -18.51
C GLY A 31 -2.89 19.27 -19.02
N ASP A 32 -1.72 19.48 -18.40
CA ASP A 32 -0.69 20.41 -18.87
C ASP A 32 0.69 20.01 -18.33
N SER A 33 1.54 19.50 -19.22
CA SER A 33 3.00 19.43 -19.11
C SER A 33 3.64 18.29 -18.30
N MET A 34 4.05 17.25 -19.04
CA MET A 34 5.35 16.59 -18.85
C MET A 34 6.47 17.59 -19.23
N SER A 35 6.68 18.64 -18.42
CA SER A 35 7.84 19.54 -18.53
C SER A 35 7.96 20.44 -17.30
N SER A 36 8.21 19.86 -16.12
CA SER A 36 8.95 20.56 -15.06
C SER A 36 9.38 19.56 -13.99
N LYS A 37 10.42 18.79 -14.30
CA LYS A 37 11.17 18.05 -13.28
C LYS A 37 11.95 19.09 -12.46
N GLY A 38 11.53 19.29 -11.22
CA GLY A 38 12.37 19.88 -10.17
C GLY A 38 12.28 21.40 -9.96
N GLN A 39 11.13 21.92 -9.53
CA GLN A 39 11.09 23.19 -8.78
C GLN A 39 9.76 23.38 -8.03
N LEU A 40 9.56 22.65 -6.93
CA LEU A 40 8.40 22.86 -6.04
C LEU A 40 8.85 22.75 -4.59
N LEU A 41 9.69 23.71 -4.19
CA LEU A 41 9.94 24.19 -2.82
C LEU A 41 11.08 25.20 -2.90
N GLY A 42 10.76 26.46 -3.18
CA GLY A 42 11.76 27.51 -3.24
C GLY A 42 11.14 28.85 -3.61
N ASN A 43 10.69 29.60 -2.61
CA ASN A 43 10.67 31.05 -2.73
C ASN A 43 10.81 31.71 -1.35
N GLY A 44 11.96 32.35 -1.17
CA GLY A 44 12.31 33.22 -0.07
C GLY A 44 13.54 34.01 -0.48
N ARG A 45 13.34 35.03 -1.32
CA ARG A 45 14.33 36.06 -1.61
C ARG A 45 14.29 37.08 -0.47
N ALA A 46 15.41 37.27 0.21
CA ALA A 46 15.75 38.49 0.91
C ALA A 46 17.27 38.71 0.80
N ASP A 47 17.63 39.97 0.75
CA ASP A 47 18.78 40.55 0.07
C ASP A 47 20.09 40.49 0.86
N SER A 48 21.15 40.82 0.14
CA SER A 48 22.58 40.92 0.47
C SER A 48 22.98 41.47 1.85
N GLN A 49 24.02 40.88 2.47
CA GLN A 49 25.36 41.47 2.68
C GLN A 49 26.21 40.69 3.70
N GLN A 50 27.53 40.79 3.50
CA GLN A 50 28.66 40.44 4.38
C GLN A 50 29.27 39.03 4.35
N ARG A 51 30.51 39.05 3.83
CA ARG A 51 31.58 38.04 3.82
C ARG A 51 32.19 37.86 5.21
N ASN A 52 32.75 36.65 5.38
CA ASN A 52 33.86 36.25 6.27
C ASN A 52 33.60 36.28 7.79
N GLU A 53 33.44 35.08 8.37
CA GLU A 53 34.48 34.44 9.19
C GLU A 53 33.98 33.10 9.74
N SER A 54 34.92 32.21 10.10
CA SER A 54 34.69 30.94 10.84
C SER A 54 34.43 29.68 10.01
N LYS A 55 35.45 29.26 9.24
CA LYS A 55 35.82 27.83 9.15
C LYS A 55 36.18 27.35 10.56
N TYR A 56 35.93 26.07 10.86
CA TYR A 56 36.08 25.39 12.18
C TYR A 56 34.85 25.43 13.11
N LYS A 57 33.77 24.73 12.71
CA LYS A 57 32.87 23.90 13.57
C LYS A 57 31.63 23.49 12.77
N LYS A 58 31.77 22.56 11.83
CA LYS A 58 30.62 21.93 11.15
C LYS A 58 30.89 20.44 10.92
N GLN A 59 31.20 19.73 12.00
CA GLN A 59 31.37 18.28 11.96
C GLN A 59 30.81 17.64 13.25
N SER A 60 29.56 17.95 13.62
CA SER A 60 28.87 17.22 14.70
C SER A 60 27.32 17.35 14.73
N LYS A 61 26.66 17.67 13.61
CA LYS A 61 25.17 17.69 13.56
C LYS A 61 24.61 17.02 12.30
N ARG A 62 25.01 15.77 12.05
CA ARG A 62 24.39 14.86 11.06
C ARG A 62 23.87 13.56 11.69
N LYS A 63 23.53 13.59 12.98
CA LYS A 63 22.81 12.48 13.62
C LYS A 63 21.50 13.01 14.18
N SER A 64 20.45 12.22 13.90
CA SER A 64 19.08 12.28 14.42
C SER A 64 18.24 13.51 14.05
N GLN A 65 17.94 13.68 12.77
CA GLN A 65 16.58 14.05 12.38
C GLN A 65 15.95 12.78 11.80
N LYS A 66 15.50 11.90 12.69
CA LYS A 66 14.59 10.81 12.32
C LYS A 66 13.36 11.54 11.81
N GLN A 67 13.25 11.71 10.49
CA GLN A 67 12.04 12.23 9.86
C GLN A 67 10.90 11.43 10.48
N ARG A 68 10.10 12.10 11.30
CA ARG A 68 8.82 11.57 11.73
C ARG A 68 8.03 11.44 10.43
N ARG A 69 8.06 10.26 9.80
CA ARG A 69 7.12 9.93 8.74
C ARG A 69 5.75 10.24 9.33
N ALA A 70 4.97 11.05 8.62
CA ALA A 70 3.58 11.26 8.98
C ALA A 70 2.94 9.87 9.10
N GLU A 71 2.19 9.66 10.17
CA GLU A 71 1.49 8.40 10.38
C GLU A 71 0.47 8.22 9.25
N THR A 72 0.43 7.03 8.67
CA THR A 72 -0.49 6.71 7.57
C THR A 72 -1.92 6.96 8.03
N THR A 73 -2.73 7.72 7.30
CA THR A 73 -4.15 7.87 7.67
C THR A 73 -5.02 6.79 7.02
N SER A 74 -6.18 6.49 7.61
CA SER A 74 -7.24 5.66 7.00
C SER A 74 -7.52 6.07 5.55
N GLY A 75 -7.68 7.37 5.31
CA GLY A 75 -7.95 7.90 3.97
C GLY A 75 -6.80 7.65 2.98
N ASP A 76 -5.54 7.85 3.42
CA ASP A 76 -4.35 7.59 2.60
C ASP A 76 -4.36 6.13 2.09
N PHE A 77 -4.70 5.19 2.98
CA PHE A 77 -4.84 3.78 2.65
C PHE A 77 -6.01 3.52 1.70
N GLU A 78 -7.20 4.05 2.01
CA GLU A 78 -8.44 3.86 1.24
C GLU A 78 -8.25 4.23 -0.24
N VAL A 79 -7.72 5.43 -0.50
CA VAL A 79 -7.49 5.90 -1.88
C VAL A 79 -6.40 5.08 -2.57
N SER A 80 -5.33 4.74 -1.84
CA SER A 80 -4.26 3.88 -2.36
C SER A 80 -4.78 2.51 -2.78
N LEU A 81 -5.57 1.87 -1.92
CA LEU A 81 -6.18 0.58 -2.22
C LEU A 81 -7.08 0.67 -3.45
N LEU A 82 -7.90 1.72 -3.58
CA LEU A 82 -8.81 1.86 -4.71
C LEU A 82 -8.06 2.00 -6.04
N VAL A 83 -7.02 2.83 -6.04
CA VAL A 83 -6.19 3.04 -7.23
C VAL A 83 -5.46 1.75 -7.60
N LEU A 84 -4.81 1.09 -6.64
CA LEU A 84 -4.08 -0.15 -6.91
C LEU A 84 -5.01 -1.30 -7.32
N ALA A 85 -6.17 -1.46 -6.66
CA ALA A 85 -7.17 -2.46 -7.04
C ALA A 85 -7.63 -2.26 -8.49
N SER A 86 -7.82 -1.01 -8.90
CA SER A 86 -8.20 -0.68 -10.28
C SER A 86 -7.13 -0.98 -11.33
N VAL A 87 -5.85 -1.00 -10.92
CA VAL A 87 -4.74 -1.38 -11.81
C VAL A 87 -4.72 -2.90 -11.97
N VAL A 88 -4.94 -3.64 -10.87
CA VAL A 88 -4.99 -5.10 -10.87
C VAL A 88 -6.12 -5.62 -11.77
N ILE A 89 -7.36 -5.19 -11.56
CA ILE A 89 -8.52 -5.64 -12.38
C ILE A 89 -8.52 -5.10 -13.83
N LYS A 90 -7.44 -4.42 -14.25
CA LYS A 90 -7.25 -3.98 -15.64
C LYS A 90 -6.05 -4.65 -16.30
N ALA A 91 -5.37 -5.54 -15.59
CA ALA A 91 -4.13 -6.14 -16.06
C ALA A 91 -4.34 -6.95 -17.35
N ASP A 92 -5.45 -7.65 -17.46
CA ASP A 92 -5.82 -8.50 -18.61
C ASP A 92 -6.35 -7.70 -19.82
N GLY A 93 -6.53 -6.38 -19.67
CA GLY A 93 -7.04 -5.47 -20.69
C GLY A 93 -8.54 -5.58 -20.98
N LYS A 94 -9.30 -6.43 -20.28
CA LYS A 94 -10.75 -6.56 -20.42
C LYS A 94 -11.43 -6.01 -19.18
N GLN A 95 -11.78 -4.73 -19.23
CA GLN A 95 -12.53 -4.13 -18.14
C GLN A 95 -13.95 -4.71 -18.09
N GLU A 96 -14.20 -5.65 -17.19
CA GLU A 96 -15.55 -6.13 -16.95
C GLU A 96 -16.23 -5.23 -15.91
N GLN A 97 -17.47 -4.78 -16.20
CA GLN A 97 -18.24 -3.95 -15.25
C GLN A 97 -18.47 -4.69 -13.92
N SER A 98 -18.53 -6.02 -13.97
CA SER A 98 -18.66 -6.90 -12.81
C SER A 98 -17.49 -6.79 -11.83
N GLU A 99 -16.25 -6.69 -12.31
CA GLU A 99 -15.05 -6.52 -11.48
C GLU A 99 -15.05 -5.16 -10.78
N LEU A 100 -15.39 -4.09 -11.52
CA LEU A 100 -15.50 -2.76 -10.95
C LEU A 100 -16.60 -2.66 -9.90
N ASP A 101 -17.75 -3.31 -10.16
CA ASP A 101 -18.85 -3.34 -9.22
C ASP A 101 -18.53 -4.21 -8.00
N PHE A 102 -17.75 -5.28 -8.16
CA PHE A 102 -17.21 -6.06 -7.05
C PHE A 102 -16.30 -5.19 -6.16
N VAL A 103 -15.30 -4.51 -6.74
CA VAL A 103 -14.43 -3.60 -5.98
C VAL A 103 -15.28 -2.54 -5.29
N ARG A 104 -16.32 -2.00 -5.95
CA ARG A 104 -17.22 -1.04 -5.31
C ARG A 104 -17.93 -1.63 -4.11
N ASN A 105 -18.49 -2.82 -4.25
CA ASN A 105 -19.23 -3.48 -3.18
C ASN A 105 -18.31 -3.78 -1.98
N LYS A 106 -17.08 -4.24 -2.22
CA LYS A 106 -16.09 -4.41 -1.14
C LYS A 106 -15.71 -3.11 -0.46
N PHE A 107 -15.56 -2.02 -1.20
CA PHE A 107 -15.33 -0.71 -0.61
C PHE A 107 -16.53 -0.18 0.18
N VAL A 108 -17.76 -0.48 -0.25
CA VAL A 108 -18.97 -0.14 0.52
C VAL A 108 -19.03 -0.94 1.82
N GLU A 109 -18.68 -2.23 1.79
CA GLU A 109 -18.59 -3.09 2.96
C GLU A 109 -17.55 -2.57 3.96
N LEU A 110 -16.36 -2.18 3.47
CA LEU A 110 -15.24 -1.73 4.29
C LEU A 110 -15.36 -0.28 4.78
N TYR A 111 -15.96 0.64 4.01
CA TYR A 111 -15.88 2.08 4.32
C TYR A 111 -17.23 2.79 4.39
N GLY A 112 -18.31 2.04 4.14
CA GLY A 112 -19.65 2.57 4.02
C GLY A 112 -19.93 3.23 2.67
N LYS A 113 -21.22 3.31 2.35
CA LYS A 113 -21.73 3.73 1.04
C LYS A 113 -21.25 5.12 0.61
N ASP A 114 -21.25 6.08 1.52
CA ASP A 114 -20.91 7.47 1.18
C ASP A 114 -19.43 7.67 0.86
N ARG A 115 -18.53 7.03 1.63
CA ARG A 115 -17.09 7.07 1.37
C ARG A 115 -16.76 6.35 0.08
N ALA A 116 -17.28 5.14 -0.11
CA ALA A 116 -17.09 4.37 -1.33
C ALA A 116 -17.56 5.15 -2.57
N ASN A 117 -18.75 5.75 -2.53
CA ASN A 117 -19.26 6.57 -3.64
C ASN A 117 -18.36 7.75 -3.98
N LYS A 118 -17.82 8.47 -2.98
CA LYS A 118 -16.90 9.58 -3.21
C LYS A 118 -15.58 9.10 -3.82
N ALA A 119 -15.01 8.02 -3.29
CA ALA A 119 -13.79 7.42 -3.79
C ALA A 119 -13.96 6.94 -5.25
N PHE A 120 -15.07 6.28 -5.57
CA PHE A 120 -15.39 5.86 -6.94
C PHE A 120 -15.67 7.01 -7.90
N LYS A 121 -16.29 8.10 -7.43
CA LYS A 121 -16.48 9.32 -8.23
C LYS A 121 -15.13 9.96 -8.58
N LEU A 122 -14.20 9.96 -7.63
CA LEU A 122 -12.83 10.42 -7.85
C LEU A 122 -12.12 9.49 -8.84
N PHE A 123 -12.17 8.18 -8.62
CA PHE A 123 -11.61 7.16 -9.51
C PHE A 123 -12.10 7.29 -10.96
N LYS A 124 -13.41 7.42 -11.21
CA LYS A 124 -13.94 7.57 -12.58
C LYS A 124 -13.40 8.80 -13.31
N LYS A 125 -13.17 9.91 -12.60
CA LYS A 125 -12.58 11.12 -13.18
C LYS A 125 -11.10 10.94 -13.55
N ILE A 126 -10.44 10.04 -12.84
CA ILE A 126 -9.00 9.79 -12.90
C ILE A 126 -8.64 8.69 -13.88
N SER A 127 -9.49 7.65 -13.96
CA SER A 127 -9.28 6.43 -14.75
C SER A 127 -9.11 6.70 -16.25
N ASN A 128 -9.50 7.89 -16.73
CA ASN A 128 -9.32 8.31 -18.11
C ASN A 128 -7.95 8.95 -18.37
N GLN A 129 -7.06 8.98 -17.38
CA GLN A 129 -5.73 9.56 -17.49
C GLN A 129 -4.65 8.48 -17.37
N ASN A 130 -3.54 8.67 -18.10
CA ASN A 130 -2.39 7.77 -18.06
C ASN A 130 -1.56 8.02 -16.78
N VAL A 131 -1.97 7.36 -15.70
CA VAL A 131 -1.25 7.37 -14.43
C VAL A 131 -0.21 6.26 -14.44
N SER A 132 1.03 6.60 -14.17
CA SER A 132 2.08 5.59 -14.00
C SER A 132 1.89 4.85 -12.68
N THR A 133 1.58 3.54 -12.75
CA THR A 133 1.50 2.65 -11.56
C THR A 133 2.74 2.79 -10.69
N ARG A 134 3.91 2.89 -11.31
CA ARG A 134 5.19 3.02 -10.62
C ARG A 134 5.26 4.28 -9.74
N ASP A 135 4.79 5.42 -10.25
CA ASP A 135 4.87 6.69 -9.52
C ASP A 135 3.92 6.67 -8.33
N VAL A 136 2.71 6.13 -8.51
CA VAL A 136 1.74 5.91 -7.42
C VAL A 136 2.35 5.02 -6.34
N CYS A 137 2.91 3.86 -6.72
CA CYS A 137 3.50 2.94 -5.77
C CYS A 137 4.71 3.53 -5.03
N ASN A 138 5.59 4.27 -5.71
CA ASN A 138 6.73 4.92 -5.05
C ASN A 138 6.28 5.94 -4.02
N GLN A 139 5.23 6.71 -4.34
CA GLN A 139 4.68 7.67 -3.40
C GLN A 139 4.05 6.99 -2.19
N ILE A 140 3.30 5.91 -2.41
CA ILE A 140 2.78 5.06 -1.33
C ILE A 140 3.94 4.49 -0.49
N HIS A 141 5.02 4.05 -1.12
CA HIS A 141 6.19 3.51 -0.44
C HIS A 141 6.82 4.51 0.55
N ASP A 142 6.92 5.77 0.13
CA ASP A 142 7.54 6.84 0.90
C ASP A 142 6.67 7.32 2.07
N MET A 143 5.35 7.29 1.88
CA MET A 143 4.39 7.91 2.79
C MET A 143 3.74 6.92 3.75
N MET A 144 3.53 5.66 3.34
CA MET A 144 2.94 4.64 4.21
C MET A 144 4.02 3.85 4.93
N ASP A 145 3.78 3.49 6.18
CA ASP A 145 4.63 2.56 6.90
C ASP A 145 4.56 1.14 6.29
N HIS A 146 5.53 0.29 6.63
CA HIS A 146 5.65 -1.03 6.04
C HIS A 146 4.46 -1.95 6.37
N ALA A 147 3.88 -1.87 7.57
CA ALA A 147 2.76 -2.73 7.94
C ALA A 147 1.51 -2.40 7.11
N SER A 148 1.24 -1.11 6.91
CA SER A 148 0.16 -0.65 6.04
C SER A 148 0.37 -1.10 4.58
N ARG A 149 1.60 -1.08 4.06
CA ARG A 149 1.87 -1.58 2.70
C ARG A 149 1.72 -3.09 2.56
N LEU A 150 2.10 -3.86 3.58
CA LEU A 150 1.83 -5.30 3.65
C LEU A 150 0.32 -5.60 3.68
N GLN A 151 -0.45 -4.73 4.31
CA GLN A 151 -1.90 -4.85 4.35
C GLN A 151 -2.53 -4.48 3.00
N LEU A 152 -2.00 -3.48 2.28
CA LEU A 152 -2.43 -3.18 0.89
C LEU A 152 -2.30 -4.41 -0.01
N VAL A 153 -1.12 -5.05 -0.04
CA VAL A 153 -0.91 -6.24 -0.87
C VAL A 153 -1.85 -7.38 -0.48
N HIS A 154 -2.12 -7.57 0.81
CA HIS A 154 -3.09 -8.56 1.27
C HIS A 154 -4.51 -8.27 0.74
N PHE A 155 -4.97 -7.03 0.83
CA PHE A 155 -6.28 -6.67 0.27
C PHE A 155 -6.33 -6.81 -1.25
N LEU A 156 -5.24 -6.54 -1.98
CA LEU A 156 -5.20 -6.73 -3.43
C LEU A 156 -5.43 -8.20 -3.82
N PHE A 157 -4.81 -9.15 -3.11
CA PHE A 157 -5.10 -10.58 -3.30
C PHE A 157 -6.55 -10.94 -2.91
N GLY A 158 -7.09 -10.34 -1.85
CA GLY A 158 -8.49 -10.53 -1.47
C GLY A 158 -9.48 -10.02 -2.52
N ILE A 159 -9.11 -8.95 -3.23
CA ILE A 159 -9.88 -8.39 -4.35
C ILE A 159 -9.74 -9.25 -5.60
N GLY A 160 -8.53 -9.68 -5.99
CA GLY A 160 -8.35 -10.54 -7.16
C GLY A 160 -8.99 -11.92 -6.99
N LYS A 161 -9.13 -12.43 -5.75
CA LYS A 161 -9.77 -13.73 -5.48
C LYS A 161 -11.32 -13.68 -5.50
N ALA A 162 -11.90 -12.50 -5.68
CA ALA A 162 -13.32 -12.22 -5.58
C ALA A 162 -14.26 -13.15 -6.37
N ASP A 163 -13.85 -13.49 -7.57
CA ASP A 163 -14.56 -14.30 -8.56
C ASP A 163 -14.19 -15.79 -8.47
N GLY A 164 -13.27 -16.15 -7.58
CA GLY A 164 -12.85 -17.51 -7.27
C GLY A 164 -11.38 -17.78 -7.56
N MET A 165 -10.72 -17.04 -8.46
CA MET A 165 -9.29 -17.23 -8.78
C MET A 165 -8.64 -15.93 -9.26
N VAL A 166 -7.52 -15.57 -8.65
CA VAL A 166 -6.63 -14.53 -9.21
C VAL A 166 -6.02 -15.07 -10.50
N THR A 167 -6.21 -14.37 -11.60
CA THR A 167 -5.60 -14.72 -12.90
C THR A 167 -4.08 -14.49 -12.89
N ASP A 168 -3.36 -15.11 -13.82
CA ASP A 168 -1.89 -14.93 -13.92
C ASP A 168 -1.51 -13.45 -14.16
N ASP A 169 -2.28 -12.74 -15.01
CA ASP A 169 -2.05 -11.33 -15.30
C ASP A 169 -2.25 -10.42 -14.07
N GLU A 170 -3.30 -10.68 -13.27
CA GLU A 170 -3.53 -9.97 -12.02
C GLU A 170 -2.44 -10.28 -10.99
N GLU A 171 -2.01 -11.54 -10.88
CA GLU A 171 -0.96 -11.94 -9.97
C GLU A 171 0.37 -11.23 -10.30
N ASP A 172 0.73 -11.20 -11.58
CA ASP A 172 1.92 -10.51 -12.08
C ASP A 172 1.86 -9.01 -11.78
N GLU A 173 0.70 -8.37 -11.95
CA GLU A 173 0.54 -6.95 -11.62
C GLU A 173 0.58 -6.72 -10.10
N ILE A 174 -0.01 -7.59 -9.27
CA ILE A 174 0.12 -7.53 -7.80
C ILE A 174 1.59 -7.69 -7.38
N HIS A 175 2.34 -8.61 -8.01
CA HIS A 175 3.77 -8.80 -7.74
C HIS A 175 4.57 -7.54 -8.10
N ARG A 176 4.29 -6.95 -9.26
CA ARG A 176 4.91 -5.70 -9.70
C ARG A 176 4.62 -4.55 -8.74
N ILE A 177 3.36 -4.41 -8.31
CA ILE A 177 2.95 -3.44 -7.28
C ILE A 177 3.72 -3.70 -5.98
N ALA A 178 3.79 -4.94 -5.50
CA ALA A 178 4.50 -5.29 -4.28
C ALA A 178 5.98 -4.88 -4.33
N ASN A 179 6.64 -5.09 -5.48
CA ASN A 179 8.03 -4.66 -5.71
C ASN A 179 8.18 -3.14 -5.60
N TYR A 180 7.29 -2.36 -6.24
CA TYR A 180 7.33 -0.89 -6.12
C TYR A 180 6.96 -0.38 -4.73
N LEU A 181 6.10 -1.09 -4.00
CA LEU A 181 5.81 -0.81 -2.60
C LEU A 181 6.97 -1.16 -1.65
N GLY A 182 8.06 -1.73 -2.16
CA GLY A 182 9.22 -2.16 -1.38
C GLY A 182 8.85 -3.29 -0.41
N ILE A 183 8.03 -4.23 -0.85
CA ILE A 183 7.72 -5.48 -0.16
C ILE A 183 8.73 -6.53 -0.61
N SER A 184 9.29 -7.29 0.34
CA SER A 184 10.25 -8.32 -0.01
C SER A 184 9.57 -9.51 -0.70
N SER A 185 10.30 -10.26 -1.52
CA SER A 185 9.78 -11.47 -2.16
C SER A 185 9.29 -12.51 -1.15
N ARG A 186 9.88 -12.57 0.06
CA ARG A 186 9.43 -13.45 1.15
C ARG A 186 8.09 -13.01 1.71
N ASP A 187 7.95 -11.71 2.00
CA ASP A 187 6.68 -11.13 2.46
C ASP A 187 5.58 -11.32 1.42
N TYR A 188 5.88 -11.05 0.14
CA TYR A 188 4.95 -11.26 -0.96
C TYR A 188 4.52 -12.73 -1.04
N SER A 189 5.47 -13.67 -1.01
CA SER A 189 5.19 -15.11 -1.06
C SER A 189 4.38 -15.60 0.15
N SER A 190 4.65 -15.07 1.34
CA SER A 190 3.88 -15.34 2.57
C SER A 190 2.45 -14.85 2.44
N ILE A 191 2.25 -13.61 1.98
CA ILE A 191 0.90 -13.06 1.75
C ILE A 191 0.17 -13.87 0.68
N LYS A 192 0.82 -14.12 -0.47
CA LYS A 192 0.27 -14.93 -1.56
C LYS A 192 -0.24 -16.27 -1.04
N ALA A 193 0.58 -16.99 -0.26
CA ALA A 193 0.24 -18.30 0.28
C ALA A 193 -1.01 -18.34 1.18
N MET A 194 -1.49 -17.19 1.69
CA MET A 194 -2.73 -17.11 2.46
C MET A 194 -3.99 -17.21 1.58
N PHE A 195 -3.87 -17.00 0.27
CA PHE A 195 -5.00 -16.95 -0.66
C PHE A 195 -5.13 -18.18 -1.56
N TYR A 196 -4.10 -19.00 -1.69
CA TYR A 196 -4.16 -20.23 -2.48
C TYR A 196 -4.16 -21.44 -1.56
N ASN A 197 -4.56 -22.61 -2.06
CA ASN A 197 -4.45 -23.87 -1.34
C ASN A 197 -3.24 -24.66 -1.87
N SER A 198 -2.27 -24.97 -1.01
CA SER A 198 -1.12 -25.80 -1.34
C SER A 198 -0.58 -26.44 -0.07
N SER A 199 -0.02 -27.66 -0.17
CA SER A 199 0.61 -28.39 0.94
C SER A 199 1.73 -27.61 1.62
N ASP A 200 2.34 -26.66 0.90
CA ASP A 200 3.55 -25.97 1.35
C ASP A 200 3.26 -24.60 1.96
N ASN A 201 1.98 -24.21 2.01
CA ASN A 201 1.57 -22.87 2.41
C ASN A 201 1.96 -22.55 3.84
N ALA A 202 1.88 -23.51 4.76
CA ALA A 202 2.21 -23.25 6.16
C ALA A 202 3.67 -22.78 6.31
N TYR A 203 4.60 -23.42 5.59
CA TYR A 203 6.01 -23.01 5.54
C TYR A 203 6.19 -21.63 4.89
N LYS A 204 5.51 -21.38 3.76
CA LYS A 204 5.56 -20.08 3.06
C LYS A 204 4.98 -18.93 3.90
N ILE A 205 3.84 -19.15 4.55
CA ILE A 205 3.18 -18.19 5.45
C ILE A 205 4.12 -17.81 6.59
N LEU A 206 4.84 -18.79 7.16
CA LEU A 206 5.83 -18.54 8.21
C LEU A 206 7.21 -18.06 7.69
N GLU A 207 7.38 -17.87 6.37
CA GLU A 207 8.64 -17.47 5.72
C GLU A 207 9.83 -18.40 6.06
N ILE A 208 9.59 -19.71 6.12
CA ILE A 208 10.58 -20.74 6.43
C ILE A 208 10.64 -21.83 5.36
N ASP A 209 11.76 -22.55 5.33
CA ASP A 209 11.93 -23.74 4.49
C ASP A 209 11.31 -24.99 5.13
N LYS A 210 10.97 -26.00 4.31
CA LYS A 210 10.51 -27.31 4.79
C LYS A 210 11.54 -28.03 5.67
N THR A 211 12.82 -27.71 5.55
CA THR A 211 13.86 -28.28 6.42
C THR A 211 13.96 -27.57 7.77
N ALA A 212 13.09 -26.60 8.07
CA ALA A 212 13.15 -25.85 9.33
C ALA A 212 12.96 -26.75 10.56
N THR A 213 13.76 -26.50 11.60
CA THR A 213 13.65 -27.19 12.89
C THR A 213 12.45 -26.65 13.69
N VAL A 214 11.99 -27.43 14.68
CA VAL A 214 10.90 -27.03 15.59
C VAL A 214 11.15 -25.65 16.22
N ASP A 215 12.38 -25.39 16.65
CA ASP A 215 12.75 -24.10 17.24
C ASP A 215 12.67 -22.95 16.23
N GLN A 216 13.05 -23.21 14.97
CA GLN A 216 12.91 -22.24 13.89
C GLN A 216 11.44 -21.96 13.59
N ILE A 217 10.57 -22.99 13.59
CA ILE A 217 9.12 -22.83 13.39
C ILE A 217 8.53 -21.96 14.51
N LYS A 218 8.82 -22.27 15.78
CA LYS A 218 8.35 -21.47 16.94
C LYS A 218 8.84 -20.02 16.87
N LYS A 219 10.09 -19.80 16.45
CA LYS A 219 10.66 -18.45 16.28
C LYS A 219 10.00 -17.69 15.12
N ALA A 220 9.74 -18.38 14.01
CA ALA A 220 9.07 -17.81 12.85
C ALA A 220 7.64 -17.40 13.20
N TYR A 221 6.88 -18.25 13.87
CA TYR A 221 5.53 -17.92 14.35
C TYR A 221 5.52 -16.64 15.20
N ARG A 222 6.38 -16.52 16.21
CA ARG A 222 6.48 -15.29 17.03
C ARG A 222 6.82 -14.05 16.20
N THR A 223 7.67 -14.21 15.18
CA THR A 223 8.06 -13.12 14.28
C THR A 223 6.88 -12.68 13.41
N MET A 224 6.16 -13.63 12.82
CA MET A 224 5.01 -13.36 11.96
C MET A 224 3.81 -12.84 12.74
N ALA A 225 3.55 -13.38 13.93
CA ALA A 225 2.54 -12.89 14.86
C ALA A 225 2.77 -11.41 15.19
N LYS A 226 4.01 -10.99 15.47
CA LYS A 226 4.35 -9.58 15.71
C LYS A 226 4.25 -8.73 14.44
N LYS A 227 4.63 -9.28 13.27
CA LYS A 227 4.60 -8.58 11.99
C LYS A 227 3.16 -8.26 11.54
N TYR A 228 2.24 -9.20 11.74
CA TYR A 228 0.85 -9.12 11.28
C TYR A 228 -0.16 -8.93 12.42
N HIS A 229 0.28 -8.53 13.61
CA HIS A 229 -0.63 -8.24 14.72
C HIS A 229 -1.60 -7.09 14.35
N PRO A 230 -2.89 -7.17 14.70
CA PRO A 230 -3.87 -6.13 14.37
C PRO A 230 -3.49 -4.72 14.86
N ASP A 231 -2.84 -4.60 16.02
CA ASP A 231 -2.32 -3.33 16.57
C ASP A 231 -1.37 -2.60 15.62
N ARG A 232 -0.74 -3.31 14.67
CA ARG A 232 0.16 -2.69 13.68
C ARG A 232 -0.57 -1.77 12.70
N VAL A 233 -1.88 -1.95 12.57
CA VAL A 233 -2.73 -1.21 11.63
C VAL A 233 -3.94 -0.57 12.32
N GLU A 234 -4.00 -0.58 13.65
CA GLU A 234 -5.12 -0.01 14.43
C GLU A 234 -5.38 1.46 14.08
N HIS A 235 -4.31 2.22 13.84
CA HIS A 235 -4.36 3.63 13.43
C HIS A 235 -5.08 3.88 12.09
N LEU A 236 -5.27 2.84 11.27
CA LEU A 236 -6.04 2.92 10.03
C LEU A 236 -7.55 2.78 10.26
N GLY A 237 -7.98 2.28 11.41
CA GLY A 237 -9.38 2.07 11.75
C GLY A 237 -9.82 0.60 11.79
N GLU A 238 -11.02 0.39 12.33
CA GLU A 238 -11.60 -0.94 12.63
C GLU A 238 -11.62 -1.91 11.45
N GLU A 239 -11.88 -1.41 10.25
CA GLU A 239 -12.06 -2.24 9.06
C GLU A 239 -10.72 -2.79 8.56
N HIS A 240 -9.63 -2.06 8.80
CA HIS A 240 -8.27 -2.55 8.57
C HIS A 240 -7.82 -3.51 9.67
N ARG A 241 -8.30 -3.33 10.90
CA ARG A 241 -8.05 -4.27 12.00
C ARG A 241 -8.61 -5.65 11.67
N LYS A 242 -9.84 -5.74 11.14
CA LYS A 242 -10.44 -7.01 10.68
C LYS A 242 -9.58 -7.72 9.63
N GLY A 243 -9.11 -7.00 8.61
CA GLY A 243 -8.22 -7.59 7.60
C GLY A 243 -6.89 -8.08 8.19
N ALA A 244 -6.32 -7.38 9.17
CA ALA A 244 -5.15 -7.86 9.88
C ALA A 244 -5.44 -9.05 10.82
N GLU A 245 -6.62 -9.11 11.43
CA GLU A 245 -7.09 -10.26 12.22
C GLU A 245 -7.21 -11.51 11.35
N GLU A 246 -7.74 -11.40 10.13
CA GLU A 246 -7.79 -12.51 9.16
C GLU A 246 -6.39 -13.00 8.83
N LYS A 247 -5.48 -12.08 8.52
CA LYS A 247 -4.07 -12.38 8.26
C LYS A 247 -3.39 -13.07 9.44
N PHE A 248 -3.65 -12.59 10.66
CA PHE A 248 -3.12 -13.16 11.88
C PHE A 248 -3.66 -14.59 12.12
N LYS A 249 -4.96 -14.82 11.88
CA LYS A 249 -5.56 -16.16 11.95
C LYS A 249 -4.91 -17.12 10.96
N GLN A 250 -4.54 -16.68 9.75
CA GLN A 250 -3.81 -17.52 8.80
C GLN A 250 -2.42 -17.91 9.30
N VAL A 251 -1.71 -17.00 9.99
CA VAL A 251 -0.43 -17.32 10.65
C VAL A 251 -0.62 -18.36 11.77
N GLN A 252 -1.68 -18.22 12.57
CA GLN A 252 -2.00 -19.20 13.62
C GLN A 252 -2.29 -20.58 13.03
N LYS A 253 -3.18 -20.65 12.04
CA LYS A 253 -3.50 -21.91 11.34
C LYS A 253 -2.29 -22.57 10.70
N ALA A 254 -1.41 -21.78 10.09
CA ALA A 254 -0.15 -22.29 9.54
C ALA A 254 0.74 -22.90 10.63
N TYR A 255 0.85 -22.24 11.79
CA TYR A 255 1.62 -22.78 12.91
C TYR A 255 1.00 -24.05 13.49
N GLU A 256 -0.32 -24.06 13.74
CA GLU A 256 -1.07 -25.23 14.22
C GLU A 256 -0.90 -26.43 13.28
N PHE A 257 -1.03 -26.23 11.98
CA PHE A 257 -0.80 -27.27 10.98
C PHE A 257 0.61 -27.87 11.08
N LEU A 258 1.64 -27.04 11.25
CA LEU A 258 3.02 -27.52 11.38
C LEU A 258 3.27 -28.22 12.72
N GLN A 259 2.59 -27.80 13.80
CA GLN A 259 2.65 -28.51 15.07
C GLN A 259 2.11 -29.92 14.92
N ASP A 260 0.99 -30.10 14.23
CA ASP A 260 0.39 -31.42 13.98
C ASP A 260 1.27 -32.25 13.04
N GLU A 261 1.76 -31.66 11.94
CA GLU A 261 2.61 -32.34 10.95
C GLU A 261 3.93 -32.84 11.57
N ARG A 262 4.53 -32.04 12.46
CA ARG A 262 5.84 -32.31 13.08
C ARG A 262 5.74 -32.89 14.49
N ARG A 263 4.53 -32.97 15.06
CA ARG A 263 4.21 -33.50 16.38
C ARG A 263 4.96 -32.82 17.54
N PHE A 264 4.74 -31.51 17.75
CA PHE A 264 5.38 -30.75 18.84
C PHE A 264 4.53 -29.64 19.49
#